data_AF-A0A252CDW5-F1
#
_entry.id   AF-A0A252CDW5-F1
#
_cell.length_a   1.000
_cell.length_b   1.000
_cell.length_c   1.000
_cell.angle_alpha   90.00
_cell.angle_beta   90.00
_cell.angle_gamma   90.00
#
_symmetry.space_group_name_H-M   'P 1'
#
loop_
_entity.id
_entity.type
_entity.pdbx_description
1 polymer ?
#
loop_
_entity_poly.entity_id
_entity_poly.type
_entity_poly.pdbx_seq_one_letter_code
_entity_poly.pdbx_strand_id
1 'polypeptide(L)'
;MSKVGKIVVALVSGALLILLVLTAVIFTQNRESVKRLTAIEEKWKEQGQGGIGKYTFLVYYAPSPEEAEGMKANFETHPNTLRVFVEASSRMEAKQEAMNRQHIDEVQILHIVNPDGTSKDGWWPSLHNVN
;
A
#
# COMPACT_ATOMS: atom_id res chain seq x y z
N MET A 1 4.17 -19.32 -47.95
CA MET A 1 4.65 -18.93 -46.60
C MET A 1 5.62 -20.00 -46.09
N SER A 2 6.89 -19.66 -45.89
CA SER A 2 7.97 -20.60 -45.49
C SER A 2 7.70 -21.26 -44.12
N LYS A 3 8.13 -22.50 -43.93
CA LYS A 3 8.04 -23.23 -42.63
C LYS A 3 8.63 -22.40 -41.48
N VAL A 4 9.69 -21.64 -41.75
CA VAL A 4 10.36 -20.76 -40.77
C VAL A 4 9.46 -19.58 -40.39
N GLY A 5 8.75 -18.98 -41.34
CA GLY A 5 7.83 -17.87 -41.08
C GLY A 5 6.63 -18.25 -40.21
N LYS A 6 6.15 -19.49 -40.32
CA LYS A 6 5.06 -20.01 -39.46
C LYS A 6 5.50 -20.21 -38.00
N ILE A 7 6.75 -20.63 -37.78
CA ILE A 7 7.33 -20.85 -36.45
C ILE A 7 7.55 -19.51 -35.74
N VAL A 8 8.08 -18.51 -36.45
CA VAL A 8 8.30 -17.16 -35.89
C VAL A 8 6.98 -16.51 -35.49
N VAL A 9 5.95 -16.60 -36.34
CA VAL A 9 4.61 -16.06 -36.02
C VAL A 9 4.01 -16.76 -34.80
N ALA A 10 4.13 -18.09 -34.69
CA ALA A 10 3.63 -18.83 -33.53
C ALA A 10 4.33 -18.43 -32.21
N LEU A 11 5.65 -18.22 -32.23
CA LEU A 11 6.42 -17.80 -31.06
C LEU A 11 6.06 -16.38 -30.60
N VAL A 12 5.93 -15.44 -31.55
CA VAL A 12 5.55 -14.05 -31.23
C VAL A 12 4.12 -14.00 -30.67
N SER A 13 3.21 -14.78 -31.25
CA SER A 13 1.82 -14.88 -30.77
C SER A 13 1.74 -15.44 -29.35
N GLY A 14 2.53 -16.47 -29.05
CA GLY A 14 2.62 -17.06 -27.71
C GLY A 14 3.18 -16.09 -26.68
N ALA A 15 4.26 -15.37 -27.01
CA ALA A 15 4.84 -14.36 -26.12
C ALA A 15 3.86 -13.21 -25.83
N LEU A 16 3.10 -12.75 -26.83
CA LEU A 16 2.09 -11.71 -26.67
C LEU A 16 0.96 -12.15 -25.74
N LEU A 17 0.50 -13.40 -25.87
CA LEU A 17 -0.52 -13.99 -25.00
C LEU A 17 -0.04 -14.08 -23.55
N ILE A 18 1.21 -14.48 -23.31
CA ILE A 18 1.78 -14.54 -21.96
C ILE A 18 1.85 -13.13 -21.34
N LEU A 19 2.27 -12.12 -22.11
CA LEU A 19 2.33 -10.74 -21.66
C LEU A 19 0.94 -10.18 -21.30
N LEU A 20 -0.09 -10.51 -22.10
CA LEU A 20 -1.47 -10.12 -21.84
C LEU A 20 -2.04 -10.79 -20.59
N VAL A 21 -1.73 -12.06 -20.36
CA VAL A 21 -2.15 -12.77 -19.14
C VAL A 21 -1.47 -12.17 -17.91
N LEU A 22 -0.17 -11.89 -17.97
CA LEU A 22 0.57 -11.26 -16.85
C LEU A 22 0.01 -9.88 -16.50
N THR A 23 -0.25 -9.04 -17.51
CA THR A 23 -0.83 -7.70 -17.30
C THR A 23 -2.25 -7.78 -16.73
N ALA A 24 -3.07 -8.73 -17.18
CA ALA A 24 -4.40 -8.96 -16.63
C ALA A 24 -4.38 -9.45 -15.17
N VAL A 25 -3.43 -10.33 -14.81
CA VAL A 25 -3.23 -10.80 -13.43
C VAL A 25 -2.84 -9.64 -12.52
N ILE A 26 -1.87 -8.83 -12.92
CA ILE A 26 -1.43 -7.64 -12.17
C ILE A 26 -2.61 -6.67 -11.98
N PHE A 27 -3.39 -6.41 -13.03
CA PHE A 27 -4.55 -5.51 -12.96
C PHE A 27 -5.63 -6.04 -12.00
N THR A 28 -5.88 -7.34 -12.00
CA THR A 28 -6.88 -7.98 -11.13
C THR A 28 -6.44 -7.94 -9.66
N GLN A 29 -5.17 -8.24 -9.38
CA GLN A 29 -4.59 -8.11 -8.04
C GLN A 29 -4.65 -6.67 -7.53
N ASN A 30 -4.39 -5.69 -8.40
CA ASN A 30 -4.45 -4.27 -8.04
C ASN A 30 -5.89 -3.84 -7.69
N ARG A 31 -6.90 -4.31 -8.44
CA ARG A 31 -8.31 -4.01 -8.17
C ARG A 31 -8.80 -4.62 -6.85
N GLU A 32 -8.41 -5.85 -6.53
CA GLU A 32 -8.72 -6.44 -5.22
C GLU A 32 -8.03 -5.69 -4.09
N SER A 33 -6.78 -5.29 -4.28
CA SER A 33 -6.02 -4.52 -3.28
C SER A 33 -6.69 -3.18 -3.01
N VAL A 34 -7.12 -2.47 -4.05
CA VAL A 34 -7.88 -1.21 -3.92
C VAL A 34 -9.20 -1.44 -3.16
N LYS A 35 -9.99 -2.47 -3.50
CA LYS A 35 -11.23 -2.78 -2.77
C LYS A 35 -10.98 -3.08 -1.29
N ARG A 36 -9.93 -3.84 -0.97
CA ARG A 36 -9.54 -4.13 0.41
C ARG A 36 -9.11 -2.85 1.14
N LEU A 37 -8.35 -1.97 0.49
CA LEU A 37 -7.95 -0.69 1.06
C LEU A 37 -9.15 0.20 1.32
N THR A 38 -10.13 0.28 0.41
CA THR A 38 -11.36 1.05 0.62
C THR A 38 -12.20 0.49 1.77
N ALA A 39 -12.36 -0.83 1.86
CA ALA A 39 -13.07 -1.45 2.98
C ALA A 39 -12.35 -1.26 4.32
N ILE A 40 -11.02 -1.25 4.33
CA ILE A 40 -10.24 -0.93 5.52
C ILE A 40 -10.34 0.56 5.86
N GLU A 41 -10.38 1.45 4.87
CA GLU A 41 -10.58 2.89 5.06
C GLU A 41 -11.95 3.20 5.68
N GLU A 42 -13.01 2.51 5.24
CA GLU A 42 -14.34 2.58 5.86
C GLU A 42 -14.30 2.09 7.31
N LYS A 43 -13.72 0.91 7.57
CA LYS A 43 -13.55 0.39 8.94
C LYS A 43 -12.67 1.28 9.82
N TRP A 44 -11.64 1.89 9.25
CA TRP A 44 -10.76 2.82 9.94
C TRP A 44 -11.53 4.05 10.41
N LYS A 45 -12.39 4.62 9.55
CA LYS A 45 -13.30 5.71 9.91
C LYS A 45 -14.30 5.32 10.99
N GLU A 46 -14.76 4.07 11.00
CA GLU A 46 -15.81 3.60 11.91
C GLU A 46 -15.29 3.15 13.27
N GLN A 47 -14.09 2.57 13.37
CA GLN A 47 -13.66 1.92 14.60
C GLN A 47 -12.26 2.20 15.11
N GLY A 48 -11.24 2.50 14.30
CA GLY A 48 -9.84 2.70 14.76
C GLY A 48 -9.21 1.56 15.62
N GLN A 49 -10.00 0.62 16.11
CA GLN A 49 -9.68 -0.47 17.01
C GLN A 49 -9.53 -1.72 16.14
N GLY A 50 -8.29 -2.12 15.92
CA GLY A 50 -8.00 -3.47 15.46
C GLY A 50 -8.26 -4.46 16.60
N GLY A 51 -7.85 -5.73 16.43
CA GLY A 51 -7.95 -6.74 17.49
C GLY A 51 -7.31 -6.31 18.82
N ILE A 52 -7.48 -7.08 19.90
CA ILE A 52 -6.98 -6.75 21.25
C ILE A 52 -5.53 -6.22 21.20
N GLY A 53 -5.34 -4.95 21.55
CA GLY A 53 -4.03 -4.29 21.57
C GLY A 53 -3.43 -3.93 20.20
N LYS A 54 -4.16 -4.10 19.09
CA LYS A 54 -3.79 -3.67 17.75
C LYS A 54 -4.75 -2.59 17.25
N TYR A 55 -4.21 -1.67 16.48
CA TYR A 55 -4.95 -0.55 15.90
C TYR A 55 -4.55 -0.37 14.44
N THR A 56 -5.45 0.20 13.65
CA THR A 56 -5.19 0.43 12.22
C THR A 56 -4.57 1.81 12.03
N PHE A 57 -3.33 1.84 11.57
CA PHE A 57 -2.58 3.03 11.18
C PHE A 57 -2.66 3.20 9.67
N LEU A 58 -2.64 4.45 9.20
CA LEU A 58 -2.52 4.79 7.79
C LEU A 58 -1.12 5.34 7.52
N VAL A 59 -0.38 4.68 6.63
CA VAL A 59 0.98 5.07 6.27
C VAL A 59 1.00 5.56 4.84
N TYR A 60 1.47 6.78 4.64
CA TYR A 60 1.75 7.37 3.34
C TYR A 60 3.22 7.15 2.98
N TYR A 61 3.48 6.73 1.75
CA TYR A 61 4.83 6.44 1.29
C TYR A 61 5.05 6.81 -0.18
N ALA A 62 6.30 7.09 -0.52
CA ALA A 62 6.76 7.37 -1.87
C ALA A 62 7.07 6.07 -2.63
N PRO A 63 6.90 6.04 -3.96
CA PRO A 63 7.22 4.87 -4.78
C PRO A 63 8.72 4.56 -4.82
N SER A 64 9.58 5.57 -4.64
CA SER A 64 11.04 5.40 -4.56
C SER A 64 11.69 6.42 -3.60
N PRO A 65 12.93 6.15 -3.13
CA PRO A 65 13.68 7.07 -2.27
C PRO A 65 13.91 8.46 -2.89
N GLU A 66 14.13 8.53 -4.21
CA GLU A 66 14.46 9.78 -4.92
C GLU A 66 13.28 10.75 -4.96
N GLU A 67 12.05 10.23 -5.06
CA GLU A 67 10.84 11.05 -5.06
C GLU A 67 10.45 11.50 -3.64
N ALA A 68 10.91 10.79 -2.61
CA ALA A 68 10.41 10.97 -1.24
C ALA A 68 10.61 12.40 -0.70
N GLU A 69 11.81 12.98 -0.86
CA GLU A 69 12.07 14.34 -0.36
C GLU A 69 11.18 15.39 -1.02
N GLY A 70 10.92 15.27 -2.33
CA GLY A 70 10.05 16.19 -3.08
C GLY A 70 8.58 16.07 -2.70
N MET A 71 8.16 14.91 -2.19
CA MET A 71 6.77 14.61 -1.86
C MET A 71 6.40 14.95 -0.41
N LYS A 72 7.36 15.04 0.52
CA LYS A 72 7.10 15.28 1.95
C LYS A 72 6.25 16.52 2.21
N ALA A 73 6.40 17.59 1.43
CA ALA A 73 5.69 18.84 1.63
C ALA A 73 4.21 18.81 1.23
N ASN A 74 3.82 17.90 0.32
CA ASN A 74 2.49 17.86 -0.27
C ASN A 74 1.92 16.43 -0.41
N PHE A 75 2.41 15.50 0.41
CA PHE A 75 2.12 14.06 0.32
C PHE A 75 0.62 13.74 0.23
N GLU A 76 -0.26 14.49 0.91
CA GLU A 76 -1.72 14.25 0.87
C GLU A 76 -2.33 14.49 -0.52
N THR A 77 -1.74 15.39 -1.30
CA THR A 77 -2.26 15.83 -2.61
C THR A 77 -1.38 15.41 -3.79
N HIS A 78 -0.19 14.88 -3.53
CA HIS A 78 0.74 14.49 -4.57
C HIS A 78 0.25 13.23 -5.29
N PRO A 79 0.16 13.22 -6.63
CA PRO A 79 -0.49 12.14 -7.39
C PRO A 79 0.21 10.78 -7.25
N ASN A 80 1.52 10.78 -6.99
CA ASN A 80 2.31 9.55 -6.80
C ASN A 80 2.31 9.03 -5.37
N THR A 81 1.66 9.70 -4.41
CA THR A 81 1.65 9.22 -3.03
C THR A 81 0.86 7.93 -2.93
N LEU A 82 1.52 6.92 -2.38
CA LEU A 82 0.90 5.63 -2.10
C LEU A 82 0.50 5.56 -0.62
N ARG A 83 -0.48 4.71 -0.33
CA ARG A 83 -1.01 4.55 1.03
C ARG A 83 -1.24 3.09 1.37
N VAL A 84 -0.92 2.72 2.61
CA VAL A 84 -1.17 1.39 3.14
C VAL A 84 -1.76 1.50 4.54
N PHE A 85 -2.80 0.71 4.79
CA PHE A 85 -3.32 0.51 6.13
C PHE A 85 -2.61 -0.67 6.79
N VAL A 86 -2.16 -0.46 8.01
CA VAL A 86 -1.35 -1.40 8.79
C VAL A 86 -1.97 -1.61 10.16
N GLU A 87 -2.21 -2.87 10.53
CA GLU A 87 -2.62 -3.22 11.88
C GLU A 87 -1.40 -3.44 12.76
N ALA A 88 -1.23 -2.62 13.79
CA ALA A 88 -0.07 -2.66 14.68
C ALA A 88 -0.45 -2.22 16.09
N SER A 89 0.36 -2.55 17.09
CA SER A 89 0.15 -2.09 18.48
C SER A 89 0.67 -0.67 18.72
N SER A 90 1.57 -0.19 17.85
CA SER A 90 2.19 1.12 17.96
C SER A 90 2.53 1.71 16.59
N ARG A 91 2.78 3.02 16.57
CA ARG A 91 3.24 3.74 15.36
C ARG A 91 4.58 3.21 14.84
N MET A 92 5.48 2.81 15.74
CA MET A 92 6.78 2.25 15.37
C MET A 92 6.64 0.89 14.70
N GLU A 93 5.79 0.02 15.26
CA GLU A 93 5.47 -1.27 14.64
C GLU A 93 4.74 -1.07 13.30
N ALA A 94 3.83 -0.09 13.20
CA ALA A 94 3.16 0.24 11.94
C ALA A 94 4.14 0.67 10.85
N LYS A 95 5.15 1.47 11.20
CA LYS A 95 6.23 1.88 10.28
C LYS A 95 7.00 0.66 9.79
N GLN A 96 7.45 -0.20 10.70
CA GLN A 96 8.22 -1.39 10.36
C GLN A 96 7.42 -2.36 9.48
N GLU A 97 6.15 -2.59 9.81
CA GLU A 97 5.28 -3.46 9.04
C GLU A 97 4.96 -2.87 7.66
N ALA A 98 4.79 -1.54 7.53
CA ALA A 98 4.68 -0.90 6.23
C ALA A 98 5.93 -1.12 5.36
N MET A 99 7.12 -0.92 5.93
CA MET A 99 8.39 -1.17 5.26
C MET A 99 8.51 -2.62 4.78
N ASN A 100 8.23 -3.58 5.67
CA ASN A 100 8.31 -5.01 5.36
C ASN A 100 7.30 -5.42 4.28
N ARG A 101 6.06 -4.97 4.40
CA ARG A 101 4.96 -5.36 3.50
C ARG A 101 5.10 -4.74 2.12
N GLN A 102 5.55 -3.49 2.05
CA GLN A 102 5.72 -2.78 0.79
C GLN A 102 7.12 -2.94 0.18
N HIS A 103 8.06 -3.56 0.92
CA HIS A 103 9.45 -3.69 0.52
C HIS A 103 10.10 -2.33 0.20
N ILE A 104 9.89 -1.36 1.11
CA ILE A 104 10.37 0.02 0.98
C ILE A 104 11.31 0.39 2.12
N ASP A 105 12.18 1.36 1.86
CA ASP A 105 13.07 1.92 2.86
C ASP A 105 12.37 2.94 3.76
N GLU A 106 12.93 3.18 4.95
CA GLU A 106 12.39 4.18 5.89
C GLU A 106 12.30 5.59 5.27
N VAL A 107 13.26 5.96 4.41
CA VAL A 107 13.28 7.26 3.74
C VAL A 107 12.05 7.49 2.84
N GLN A 108 11.43 6.41 2.36
CA GLN A 108 10.22 6.47 1.53
C GLN A 108 8.96 6.70 2.37
N ILE A 109 9.00 6.56 3.69
CA ILE A 109 7.86 6.86 4.55
C ILE A 109 7.68 8.38 4.62
N LEU A 110 6.53 8.85 4.12
CA LEU A 110 6.21 10.27 4.06
C LEU A 110 5.50 10.73 5.33
N HIS A 111 4.50 9.96 5.76
CA HIS A 111 3.68 10.33 6.91
C HIS A 111 2.96 9.12 7.52
N ILE A 112 2.68 9.17 8.82
CA ILE A 112 1.88 8.15 9.51
C ILE A 112 0.76 8.83 10.28
N VAL A 113 -0.46 8.37 10.02
CA VAL A 113 -1.68 8.80 10.70
C VAL A 113 -2.08 7.72 11.69
N ASN A 114 -2.25 8.16 12.93
CA ASN A 114 -2.69 7.36 14.06
C ASN A 114 -4.18 6.96 13.89
N PRO A 115 -4.64 5.94 14.63
CA PRO A 115 -6.03 5.49 14.58
C PRO A 115 -7.08 6.55 14.92
N ASP A 116 -6.73 7.57 15.70
CA ASP A 116 -7.61 8.69 16.04
C ASP A 116 -7.55 9.84 15.00
N GLY A 117 -6.87 9.63 13.87
CA GLY A 117 -6.67 10.63 12.82
C GLY A 117 -5.55 11.64 13.11
N THR A 118 -4.92 11.60 14.28
CA THR A 118 -3.78 12.49 14.60
C THR A 118 -2.48 11.97 14.00
N SER A 119 -1.44 12.79 14.01
CA SER A 119 -0.09 12.37 13.58
C SER A 119 0.98 12.70 14.61
N LYS A 120 0.59 12.79 15.89
CA LYS A 120 1.53 12.97 17.00
C LYS A 120 2.40 11.72 17.20
N ASP A 121 3.67 11.93 17.52
CA ASP A 121 4.56 10.87 17.98
C ASP A 121 4.21 10.45 19.41
N GLY A 122 4.59 9.23 19.79
CA GLY A 122 4.24 8.68 21.11
C GLY A 122 2.73 8.51 21.31
N TRP A 123 1.97 8.40 20.23
CA TRP A 123 0.54 8.16 20.30
C TRP A 123 0.22 6.90 21.09
N TRP A 124 -0.73 7.04 22.00
CA TRP A 124 -1.37 5.94 22.70
C TRP A 124 -2.88 6.04 22.57
N PRO A 125 -3.58 4.88 22.52
CA PRO A 125 -5.02 4.84 22.52
C PRO A 125 -5.52 5.49 23.82
N SER A 126 -6.54 6.33 23.70
CA SER A 126 -7.22 6.83 24.88
C SER A 126 -7.82 5.64 25.63
N LEU A 127 -7.52 5.50 26.92
CA LEU A 127 -8.01 4.42 27.80
C LEU A 127 -9.55 4.40 27.96
N HIS A 128 -10.28 5.27 27.27
CA HIS A 128 -11.71 5.47 27.45
C HIS A 128 -12.62 4.34 26.95
N ASN A 129 -12.09 3.31 26.27
CA ASN A 129 -12.89 2.15 25.81
C ASN A 129 -12.32 0.81 26.29
N VAL A 130 -11.89 0.73 27.56
CA VAL A 130 -11.65 -0.55 28.24
C VAL A 130 -12.65 -0.68 29.38
N ASN A 131 -13.92 -0.88 29.04
CA ASN A 131 -14.98 -1.31 29.97
C ASN A 131 -15.82 -2.39 29.29
#